data_AF-A0A0L6TDK7-F1
#
_entry.id   AF-A0A0L6TDK7-F1
#
_cell.length_a   1.000
_cell.length_b   1.000
_cell.length_c   1.000
_cell.angle_alpha   90.00
_cell.angle_beta   90.00
_cell.angle_gamma   90.00
#
_symmetry.space_group_name_H-M   'P 1'
#
loop_
_entity.id
_entity.type
_entity.pdbx_description
1 polymer ?
#
loop_
_entity_poly.entity_id
_entity_poly.type
_entity_poly.pdbx_seq_one_letter_code
_entity_poly.pdbx_strand_id
1 'polypeptide(L)'
;MTHTAALHRFCFAHACAFVVPAEALGEHGADKTWADAALAQRRVTPAQLRCLEDGFALYWQRASALFARAPGSWFPPRPANLLIVSQPGAVAPYFDPFGGSSSLLYLSDLDTAPEYVAWLLMHNERVALLRSVRAALICNLSAWLGDDATNVAARQAFAAAARRARRPDAAMFVQLADAFDWITDLRHATLRPPDEQSPQTWLHIDAAELYVPQHHQARLTALCDAADAALERALKAARPPRAVTTRATLERLCNALRRKQAHLIVKALDGRTVWLPGADDVRALRDALGGASDAAVASLHADFLVVHERSRQFLDALTDPASLPRHCGVLEASDSVYLDAAQHAVVYELQQGGFDAGTDPAPPWHRMLLGARVMHEWGHLAHAAKLLRVPEPQRAAYAAARVELGEQFLRVLQRLPGGLQAEVAEALSRWSGQPAEQAAALARKTLARVGDYLANLMCSHFLPAEEMQTYVRCNVRSHLGEGLVDELARYAYEVHYLGLAAMPRDYFFGVSRYTDCFVRTGLVSQADTNALFDAAGRVLACYTIDESRLRLPATRAAA
;
A
#
# COMPACT_ATOMS: atom_id res chain seq x y z
N MET A 1 25.02 2.59 -1.39
CA MET A 1 24.17 1.49 -0.91
C MET A 1 24.41 0.29 -1.80
N THR A 2 25.01 -0.78 -1.29
CA THR A 2 25.15 -2.04 -2.02
C THR A 2 23.75 -2.59 -2.30
N HIS A 3 23.37 -2.67 -3.58
CA HIS A 3 22.15 -3.36 -4.01
C HIS A 3 22.20 -4.79 -3.49
N THR A 4 21.40 -5.09 -2.46
CA THR A 4 21.34 -6.42 -1.87
C THR A 4 20.60 -7.37 -2.82
N ALA A 5 20.91 -8.66 -2.76
CA ALA A 5 20.16 -9.69 -3.50
C ALA A 5 18.64 -9.62 -3.21
N ALA A 6 18.26 -9.19 -2.01
CA ALA A 6 16.87 -8.94 -1.61
C ALA A 6 16.20 -7.85 -2.45
N LEU A 7 16.84 -6.70 -2.63
CA LEU A 7 16.31 -5.61 -3.46
C LEU A 7 16.20 -6.02 -4.93
N HIS A 8 17.18 -6.76 -5.45
CA HIS A 8 17.13 -7.28 -6.82
C HIS A 8 15.92 -8.20 -7.05
N ARG A 9 15.67 -9.13 -6.13
CA ARG A 9 14.50 -10.01 -6.22
C ARG A 9 13.20 -9.22 -6.10
N PHE A 10 13.12 -8.28 -5.16
CA PHE A 10 11.97 -7.37 -5.07
C PHE A 10 11.74 -6.63 -6.39
N CYS A 11 12.76 -6.16 -7.08
CA CYS A 11 12.57 -5.45 -8.35
C CYS A 11 12.16 -6.39 -9.50
N PHE A 12 12.72 -7.60 -9.57
CA PHE A 12 12.72 -8.40 -10.80
C PHE A 12 12.21 -9.83 -10.66
N ALA A 13 11.57 -10.19 -9.54
CA ALA A 13 11.06 -11.55 -9.29
C ALA A 13 9.97 -12.01 -10.27
N HIS A 14 9.24 -11.09 -10.89
CA HIS A 14 8.11 -11.44 -11.75
C HIS A 14 8.48 -11.43 -13.24
N ALA A 15 7.89 -12.34 -14.02
CA ALA A 15 8.16 -12.43 -15.45
C ALA A 15 7.46 -11.30 -16.23
N CYS A 16 6.20 -11.03 -15.88
CA CYS A 16 5.31 -10.11 -16.61
C CYS A 16 5.27 -8.68 -16.03
N ALA A 17 6.06 -8.42 -14.98
CA ALA A 17 6.13 -7.12 -14.33
C ALA A 17 7.47 -6.96 -13.61
N PHE A 18 7.86 -5.72 -13.32
CA PHE A 18 8.99 -5.39 -12.46
C PHE A 18 8.68 -4.13 -11.66
N VAL A 19 9.49 -3.86 -10.62
CA VAL A 19 9.30 -2.71 -9.73
C VAL A 19 10.49 -1.77 -9.85
N VAL A 20 10.19 -0.47 -9.99
CA VAL A 20 11.12 0.60 -9.62
C VAL A 20 10.88 0.88 -8.13
N PRO A 21 11.80 0.52 -7.24
CA PRO A 21 11.57 0.67 -5.81
C PRO A 21 11.60 2.16 -5.45
N ALA A 22 10.80 2.57 -4.46
CA ALA A 22 10.68 3.98 -4.07
C ALA A 22 12.05 4.60 -3.71
N GLU A 23 12.93 3.85 -3.03
CA GLU A 23 14.27 4.31 -2.68
C GLU A 23 15.22 4.53 -3.88
N ALA A 24 14.85 4.03 -5.06
CA ALA A 24 15.58 4.28 -6.30
C ALA A 24 15.02 5.48 -7.06
N LEU A 25 14.00 6.18 -6.55
CA LEU A 25 13.40 7.34 -7.21
C LEU A 25 13.73 8.62 -6.46
N GLY A 26 14.16 9.63 -7.20
CA GLY A 26 14.34 11.00 -6.72
C GLY A 26 13.71 12.01 -7.67
N GLU A 27 13.84 13.29 -7.36
CA GLU A 27 13.31 14.41 -8.16
C GLU A 27 13.73 14.36 -9.66
N HIS A 28 14.88 13.73 -9.95
CA HIS A 28 15.43 13.64 -11.31
C HIS A 28 15.25 12.25 -11.97
N GLY A 29 14.42 11.37 -11.39
CA GLY A 29 14.17 10.04 -11.93
C GLY A 29 14.86 8.92 -11.13
N ALA A 30 15.24 7.85 -11.83
CA ALA A 30 15.75 6.64 -11.21
C ALA A 30 17.25 6.73 -10.88
N ASP A 31 17.67 6.10 -9.77
CA ASP A 31 19.08 6.00 -9.43
C ASP A 31 19.83 5.12 -10.44
N LYS A 32 21.09 5.48 -10.70
CA LYS A 32 21.93 4.82 -11.69
C LYS A 32 22.05 3.30 -11.49
N THR A 33 22.10 2.85 -10.25
CA THR A 33 22.31 1.44 -9.92
C THR A 33 21.11 0.61 -10.30
N TRP A 34 19.89 1.09 -10.01
CA TRP A 34 18.68 0.42 -10.47
C TRP A 34 18.56 0.49 -12.01
N ALA A 35 18.84 1.64 -12.61
CA ALA A 35 18.77 1.84 -14.05
C ALA A 35 19.69 0.87 -14.83
N ASP A 36 20.95 0.76 -14.40
CA ASP A 36 21.94 -0.15 -15.01
C ASP A 36 21.47 -1.62 -14.87
N ALA A 37 20.88 -2.01 -13.73
CA ALA A 37 20.35 -3.36 -13.51
C ALA A 37 19.12 -3.66 -14.38
N ALA A 38 18.20 -2.71 -14.54
CA ALA A 38 17.00 -2.86 -15.37
C ALA A 38 17.36 -3.01 -16.87
N LEU A 39 18.36 -2.25 -17.33
CA LEU A 39 18.91 -2.37 -18.69
C LEU A 39 19.62 -3.71 -18.91
N ALA A 40 20.47 -4.13 -17.96
CA ALA A 40 21.18 -5.41 -18.04
C ALA A 40 20.22 -6.61 -18.13
N GLN A 41 19.09 -6.55 -17.42
CA GLN A 41 18.03 -7.56 -17.47
C GLN A 41 17.04 -7.39 -18.63
N ARG A 42 17.23 -6.38 -19.48
CA ARG A 42 16.35 -6.06 -20.62
C ARG A 42 14.89 -5.87 -20.19
N ARG A 43 14.68 -5.32 -19.00
CA ARG A 43 13.33 -4.97 -18.50
C ARG A 43 12.80 -3.70 -19.14
N VAL A 44 13.71 -2.81 -19.52
CA VAL A 44 13.45 -1.56 -20.26
C VAL A 44 14.50 -1.38 -21.35
N THR A 45 14.16 -0.61 -22.37
CA THR A 45 15.14 -0.06 -23.32
C THR A 45 15.69 1.28 -22.82
N PRO A 46 16.82 1.78 -23.35
CA PRO A 46 17.33 3.12 -23.01
C PRO A 46 16.33 4.25 -23.29
N ALA A 47 15.48 4.10 -24.32
CA ALA A 47 14.46 5.10 -24.64
C ALA A 47 13.32 5.09 -23.62
N GLN A 48 12.86 3.89 -23.23
CA GLN A 48 11.82 3.73 -22.21
C GLN A 48 12.30 4.22 -20.84
N LEU A 49 13.55 3.95 -20.47
CA LEU A 49 14.15 4.45 -19.23
C LEU A 49 14.18 5.99 -19.22
N ARG A 50 14.63 6.64 -20.29
CA ARG A 50 14.59 8.11 -20.38
C ARG A 50 13.16 8.64 -20.27
N CYS A 51 12.20 8.02 -20.96
CA CYS A 51 10.80 8.44 -20.87
C CYS A 51 10.24 8.32 -19.44
N LEU A 52 10.62 7.27 -18.71
CA LEU A 52 10.28 7.09 -17.30
C LEU A 52 10.91 8.18 -16.42
N GLU A 53 12.22 8.44 -16.57
CA GLU A 53 12.95 9.44 -15.79
C GLU A 53 12.41 10.86 -16.04
N ASP A 54 12.28 11.26 -17.30
CA ASP A 54 11.73 12.55 -17.70
C ASP A 54 10.28 12.71 -17.23
N GLY A 55 9.48 11.64 -17.34
CA GLY A 55 8.09 11.63 -16.91
C GLY A 55 7.94 11.74 -15.39
N PHE A 56 8.82 11.08 -14.64
CA PHE A 56 8.86 11.18 -13.18
C PHE A 56 9.30 12.57 -12.71
N ALA A 57 10.32 13.15 -13.35
CA ALA A 57 10.77 14.51 -13.06
C ALA A 57 9.66 15.55 -13.33
N LEU A 58 8.93 15.41 -14.45
CA LEU A 58 7.76 16.25 -14.75
C LEU A 58 6.63 16.08 -13.74
N TYR A 59 6.35 14.86 -13.30
CA TYR A 59 5.41 14.58 -12.21
C TYR A 59 5.81 15.34 -10.94
N TRP A 60 7.08 15.23 -10.54
CA TRP A 60 7.60 15.87 -9.35
C TRP A 60 7.46 17.39 -9.42
N GLN A 61 7.89 17.98 -10.53
CA GLN A 61 7.81 19.42 -10.77
C GLN A 61 6.37 19.92 -10.70
N ARG A 62 5.43 19.25 -11.39
CA ARG A 62 4.03 19.69 -11.48
C ARG A 62 3.28 19.52 -10.18
N ALA A 63 3.39 18.36 -9.55
CA ALA A 63 2.73 18.11 -8.27
C ALA A 63 3.24 19.11 -7.22
N SER A 64 4.55 19.40 -7.19
CA SER A 64 5.11 20.43 -6.31
C SER A 64 4.53 21.82 -6.58
N ALA A 65 4.47 22.23 -7.85
CA ALA A 65 3.96 23.54 -8.22
C ALA A 65 2.45 23.70 -7.92
N LEU A 66 1.67 22.65 -8.16
CA LEU A 66 0.23 22.62 -7.86
C LEU A 66 -0.02 22.62 -6.34
N PHE A 67 0.72 21.79 -5.58
CA PHE A 67 0.63 21.76 -4.13
C PHE A 67 0.97 23.11 -3.49
N ALA A 68 2.02 23.79 -3.98
CA ALA A 68 2.40 25.11 -3.48
C ALA A 68 1.31 26.18 -3.69
N ARG A 69 0.52 26.07 -4.77
CA ARG A 69 -0.53 27.03 -5.12
C ARG A 69 -1.91 26.67 -4.54
N ALA A 70 -2.16 25.39 -4.31
CA ALA A 70 -3.46 24.86 -3.89
C ALA A 70 -3.30 23.64 -2.95
N PRO A 71 -2.73 23.82 -1.75
CA PRO A 71 -2.38 22.71 -0.86
C PRO A 71 -3.59 21.94 -0.30
N GLY A 72 -4.80 22.51 -0.35
CA GLY A 72 -6.05 21.81 0.01
C GLY A 72 -6.56 20.85 -1.07
N SER A 73 -6.23 21.11 -2.34
CA SER A 73 -6.68 20.30 -3.48
C SER A 73 -5.60 19.38 -4.04
N TRP A 74 -4.33 19.73 -3.84
CA TRP A 74 -3.18 19.00 -4.36
C TRP A 74 -2.36 18.38 -3.24
N PHE A 75 -1.53 17.42 -3.62
CA PHE A 75 -0.61 16.74 -2.72
C PHE A 75 0.83 16.96 -3.18
N PRO A 76 1.80 16.97 -2.25
CA PRO A 76 3.21 16.98 -2.62
C PRO A 76 3.57 15.67 -3.35
N PRO A 77 4.52 15.71 -4.30
CA PRO A 77 5.01 14.50 -4.92
C PRO A 77 5.72 13.63 -3.89
N ARG A 78 5.81 12.34 -4.20
CA ARG A 78 6.61 11.39 -3.42
C ARG A 78 7.18 10.31 -4.32
N PRO A 79 8.29 9.67 -3.94
CA PRO A 79 8.70 8.41 -4.53
C PRO A 79 7.76 7.29 -4.04
N ALA A 80 6.81 6.89 -4.88
CA ALA A 80 6.06 5.65 -4.70
C ALA A 80 6.73 4.52 -5.48
N ASN A 81 6.57 3.27 -5.04
CA ASN A 81 7.04 2.13 -5.84
C ASN A 81 6.33 2.14 -7.20
N LEU A 82 7.04 2.01 -8.31
CA LEU A 82 6.41 1.93 -9.62
C LEU A 82 6.33 0.48 -10.05
N LEU A 83 5.13 -0.07 -10.09
CA LEU A 83 4.86 -1.37 -10.70
C LEU A 83 4.76 -1.17 -12.21
N ILE A 84 5.72 -1.70 -12.97
CA ILE A 84 5.72 -1.65 -14.43
C ILE A 84 5.33 -3.01 -15.00
N VAL A 85 4.15 -3.08 -15.63
CA VAL A 85 3.61 -4.29 -16.24
C VAL A 85 4.04 -4.39 -17.69
N SER A 86 4.80 -5.43 -18.02
CA SER A 86 5.27 -5.68 -19.40
C SER A 86 4.26 -6.45 -20.25
N GLN A 87 3.31 -7.15 -19.62
CA GLN A 87 2.23 -7.88 -20.31
C GLN A 87 0.87 -7.46 -19.73
N PRO A 88 0.15 -6.53 -20.39
CA PRO A 88 -1.08 -5.95 -19.84
C PRO A 88 -2.20 -6.95 -19.53
N GLY A 89 -2.23 -8.12 -20.19
CA GLY A 89 -3.21 -9.17 -19.92
C GLY A 89 -2.85 -10.10 -18.74
N ALA A 90 -1.68 -9.94 -18.13
CA ALA A 90 -1.22 -10.78 -17.02
C ALA A 90 -1.49 -10.15 -15.64
N VAL A 91 -1.89 -8.88 -15.58
CA VAL A 91 -2.09 -8.12 -14.36
C VAL A 91 -3.34 -7.26 -14.52
N ALA A 92 -4.22 -7.27 -13.52
CA ALA A 92 -5.42 -6.45 -13.56
C ALA A 92 -5.08 -4.94 -13.61
N PRO A 93 -5.84 -4.13 -14.37
CA PRO A 93 -5.72 -2.68 -14.33
C PRO A 93 -5.87 -2.12 -12.91
N TYR A 94 -5.03 -1.13 -12.59
CA TYR A 94 -4.93 -0.53 -11.26
C TYR A 94 -4.64 -1.53 -10.13
N PHE A 95 -4.07 -2.70 -10.47
CA PHE A 95 -3.53 -3.60 -9.47
C PHE A 95 -2.46 -2.87 -8.65
N ASP A 96 -2.69 -2.84 -7.35
CA ASP A 96 -1.85 -2.18 -6.36
C ASP A 96 -1.34 -3.25 -5.40
N PRO A 97 -0.24 -3.96 -5.76
CA PRO A 97 0.30 -5.00 -4.89
C PRO A 97 0.73 -4.44 -3.53
N PHE A 98 1.04 -3.15 -3.50
CA PHE A 98 1.58 -2.45 -2.35
C PHE A 98 0.60 -1.33 -1.99
N GLY A 99 -0.53 -1.71 -1.40
CA GLY A 99 -1.70 -0.86 -1.19
C GLY A 99 -1.38 0.57 -0.75
N GLY A 100 -1.58 1.56 -1.62
CA GLY A 100 -1.30 2.99 -1.35
C GLY A 100 0.19 3.37 -1.33
N SER A 101 1.11 2.44 -1.56
CA SER A 101 2.55 2.65 -1.69
C SER A 101 3.10 2.34 -3.07
N SER A 102 2.23 2.02 -4.05
CA SER A 102 2.63 1.86 -5.45
C SER A 102 1.77 2.61 -6.46
N SER A 103 2.37 2.87 -7.63
CA SER A 103 1.71 3.37 -8.82
C SER A 103 1.91 2.38 -9.97
N LEU A 104 0.85 2.13 -10.74
CA LEU A 104 0.86 1.20 -11.86
C LEU A 104 1.16 1.92 -13.19
N LEU A 105 2.20 1.48 -13.89
CA LEU A 105 2.44 1.82 -15.28
C LEU A 105 2.47 0.55 -16.12
N TYR A 106 2.14 0.69 -17.40
CA TYR A 106 2.44 -0.35 -18.39
C TYR A 106 3.74 0.00 -19.09
N LEU A 107 4.52 -1.02 -19.47
CA LEU A 107 5.74 -0.81 -20.24
C LEU A 107 5.46 -0.03 -21.54
N SER A 108 4.28 -0.25 -22.14
CA SER A 108 3.81 0.49 -23.32
C SER A 108 3.57 1.98 -23.07
N ASP A 109 3.37 2.41 -21.82
CA ASP A 109 3.24 3.83 -21.49
C ASP A 109 4.58 4.55 -21.73
N LEU A 110 5.70 3.84 -21.57
CA LEU A 110 7.06 4.36 -21.79
C LEU A 110 7.44 4.47 -23.28
N ASP A 111 6.58 3.98 -24.18
CA ASP A 111 6.72 4.18 -25.64
C ASP A 111 5.99 5.45 -26.12
N THR A 112 5.48 6.28 -25.20
CA THR A 112 4.64 7.45 -25.52
C THR A 112 5.38 8.79 -25.39
N ALA A 113 5.13 9.57 -24.33
CA ALA A 113 5.79 10.82 -24.02
C ALA A 113 5.88 11.02 -22.49
N PRO A 114 6.92 11.71 -21.98
CA PRO A 114 7.07 12.02 -20.55
C PRO A 114 5.83 12.66 -19.92
N GLU A 115 5.16 13.54 -20.67
CA GLU A 115 3.93 14.22 -20.25
C GLU A 115 2.79 13.25 -19.87
N TYR A 116 2.67 12.16 -20.62
CA TYR A 116 1.65 11.13 -20.37
C TYR A 116 1.98 10.35 -19.10
N VAL A 117 3.25 9.96 -18.93
CA VAL A 117 3.74 9.28 -17.72
C VAL A 117 3.53 10.17 -16.48
N ALA A 118 3.86 11.46 -16.56
CA ALA A 118 3.67 12.40 -15.46
C ALA A 118 2.20 12.49 -15.01
N TRP A 119 1.28 12.56 -15.98
CA TRP A 119 -0.15 12.54 -15.69
C TRP A 119 -0.61 11.22 -15.07
N LEU A 120 -0.16 10.09 -15.60
CA LEU A 120 -0.49 8.77 -15.05
C LEU A 120 -0.07 8.63 -13.59
N LEU A 121 1.10 9.15 -13.22
CA LEU A 121 1.55 9.16 -11.82
C LEU A 121 0.65 10.01 -10.92
N MET A 122 0.29 11.24 -11.34
CA MET A 122 -0.67 12.06 -10.59
C MET A 122 -2.04 11.39 -10.48
N HIS A 123 -2.50 10.73 -11.55
CA HIS A 123 -3.76 10.01 -11.58
C HIS A 123 -3.75 8.80 -10.65
N ASN A 124 -2.73 7.95 -10.71
CA ASN A 124 -2.58 6.78 -9.86
C ASN A 124 -2.53 7.15 -8.37
N GLU A 125 -1.74 8.17 -8.02
CA GLU A 125 -1.67 8.67 -6.64
C GLU A 125 -3.05 9.15 -6.16
N ARG A 126 -3.82 9.83 -7.01
CA ARG A 126 -5.17 10.28 -6.67
C ARG A 126 -6.15 9.11 -6.54
N VAL A 127 -6.05 8.09 -7.41
CA VAL A 127 -6.84 6.85 -7.31
C VAL A 127 -6.51 6.10 -6.01
N ALA A 128 -5.24 6.06 -5.60
CA ALA A 128 -4.84 5.43 -4.36
C ALA A 128 -5.43 6.12 -3.12
N LEU A 129 -5.53 7.46 -3.14
CA LEU A 129 -6.14 8.26 -2.07
C LEU A 129 -7.66 8.13 -2.04
N LEU A 130 -8.31 8.29 -3.20
CA LEU A 130 -9.78 8.39 -3.29
C LEU A 130 -10.49 7.05 -3.49
N ARG A 131 -9.74 5.99 -3.82
CA ARG A 131 -10.25 4.66 -4.20
C ARG A 131 -11.32 4.72 -5.31
N SER A 132 -11.20 5.70 -6.20
CA SER A 132 -12.16 5.95 -7.29
C SER A 132 -11.48 6.60 -8.49
N VAL A 133 -11.57 5.93 -9.66
CA VAL A 133 -11.06 6.46 -10.94
C VAL A 133 -11.83 7.72 -11.36
N ARG A 134 -13.16 7.71 -11.22
CA ARG A 134 -14.03 8.85 -11.48
C ARG A 134 -13.65 10.06 -10.63
N ALA A 135 -13.55 9.89 -9.31
CA ALA A 135 -13.20 10.99 -8.42
C ALA A 135 -11.78 11.50 -8.71
N ALA A 136 -10.83 10.59 -8.97
CA ALA A 136 -9.47 10.95 -9.31
C ALA A 136 -9.36 11.75 -10.62
N LEU A 137 -10.17 11.41 -11.63
CA LEU A 137 -10.26 12.16 -12.88
C LEU A 137 -10.72 13.59 -12.62
N ILE A 138 -11.83 13.77 -11.90
CA ILE A 138 -12.40 15.09 -11.59
C ILE A 138 -11.41 15.95 -10.79
N CYS A 139 -10.87 15.41 -9.68
CA CYS A 139 -9.94 16.14 -8.83
C CYS A 139 -8.64 16.53 -9.55
N ASN A 140 -8.26 15.82 -10.61
CA ASN A 140 -7.06 16.16 -11.37
C ASN A 140 -7.33 17.13 -12.53
N LEU A 141 -8.57 17.39 -12.94
CA LEU A 141 -8.88 18.32 -14.05
C LEU A 141 -8.24 19.70 -13.85
N SER A 142 -8.11 20.14 -12.60
CA SER A 142 -7.52 21.44 -12.28
C SER A 142 -6.03 21.56 -12.66
N ALA A 143 -5.32 20.46 -12.89
CA ALA A 143 -3.93 20.49 -13.35
C ALA A 143 -3.77 20.94 -14.81
N TRP A 144 -4.86 20.95 -15.59
CA TRP A 144 -4.86 21.42 -16.97
C TRP A 144 -5.29 22.87 -17.11
N LEU A 145 -5.59 23.56 -16.01
CA LEU A 145 -6.02 24.96 -16.02
C LEU A 145 -4.84 25.86 -16.33
N GLY A 146 -5.02 26.72 -17.35
CA GLY A 146 -4.03 27.71 -17.76
C GLY A 146 -3.93 27.77 -19.28
N ASP A 147 -3.81 29.00 -19.77
CA ASP A 147 -3.74 29.29 -21.22
C ASP A 147 -2.34 29.73 -21.63
N ASP A 148 -1.35 29.59 -20.74
CA ASP A 148 0.05 29.84 -21.04
C ASP A 148 0.61 28.79 -22.02
N ALA A 149 1.69 29.18 -22.72
CA ALA A 149 2.31 28.34 -23.75
C ALA A 149 2.77 26.97 -23.22
N THR A 150 3.18 26.90 -21.96
CA THR A 150 3.62 25.65 -21.33
C THR A 150 2.45 24.69 -21.16
N ASN A 151 1.32 25.17 -20.64
CA ASN A 151 0.10 24.37 -20.49
C ASN A 151 -0.52 23.96 -21.83
N VAL A 152 -0.44 24.82 -22.85
CA VAL A 152 -0.88 24.46 -24.20
C VAL A 152 -0.03 23.34 -24.78
N ALA A 153 1.31 23.46 -24.69
CA ALA A 153 2.24 22.43 -25.16
C ALA A 153 2.07 21.11 -24.40
N ALA A 154 1.87 21.18 -23.09
CA ALA A 154 1.56 20.06 -22.22
C ALA A 154 0.30 19.29 -22.67
N ARG A 155 -0.82 19.99 -22.87
CA ARG A 155 -2.06 19.37 -23.38
C ARG A 155 -1.86 18.73 -24.75
N GLN A 156 -1.13 19.36 -25.66
CA GLN A 156 -0.84 18.79 -26.98
C GLN A 156 0.01 17.52 -26.89
N ALA A 157 1.07 17.53 -26.07
CA ALA A 157 1.94 16.38 -25.85
C ALA A 157 1.17 15.21 -25.21
N PHE A 158 0.34 15.49 -24.20
CA PHE A 158 -0.55 14.50 -23.59
C PHE A 158 -1.52 13.91 -24.61
N ALA A 159 -2.22 14.76 -25.38
CA ALA A 159 -3.22 14.30 -26.35
C ALA A 159 -2.62 13.42 -27.44
N ALA A 160 -1.44 13.79 -27.95
CA ALA A 160 -0.71 12.98 -28.92
C ALA A 160 -0.27 11.63 -28.34
N ALA A 161 0.17 11.62 -27.08
CA ALA A 161 0.56 10.39 -26.38
C ALA A 161 -0.63 9.49 -26.06
N ALA A 162 -1.73 10.04 -25.57
CA ALA A 162 -2.96 9.31 -25.23
C ALA A 162 -3.51 8.54 -26.44
N ARG A 163 -3.49 9.14 -27.64
CA ARG A 163 -3.93 8.49 -28.89
C ARG A 163 -3.02 7.35 -29.36
N ARG A 164 -1.77 7.30 -28.87
CA ARG A 164 -0.82 6.21 -29.16
C ARG A 164 -0.73 5.18 -28.03
N ALA A 165 -1.33 5.45 -26.88
CA ALA A 165 -1.24 4.59 -25.71
C ALA A 165 -1.89 3.23 -25.99
N ARG A 166 -1.22 2.16 -25.55
CA ARG A 166 -1.67 0.77 -25.75
C ARG A 166 -2.12 0.09 -24.45
N ARG A 167 -2.21 0.85 -23.35
CA ARG A 167 -2.71 0.34 -22.08
C ARG A 167 -4.18 -0.07 -22.16
N PRO A 168 -4.65 -1.06 -21.36
CA PRO A 168 -6.01 -1.60 -21.46
C PRO A 168 -7.15 -0.57 -21.33
N ASP A 169 -6.92 0.47 -20.56
CA ASP A 169 -7.83 1.58 -20.23
C ASP A 169 -7.52 2.87 -21.03
N ALA A 170 -6.71 2.79 -22.10
CA ALA A 170 -6.27 3.94 -22.90
C ALA A 170 -7.43 4.82 -23.38
N ALA A 171 -8.59 4.23 -23.65
CA ALA A 171 -9.79 4.93 -24.11
C ALA A 171 -10.21 6.07 -23.18
N MET A 172 -10.05 5.93 -21.86
CA MET A 172 -10.33 7.01 -20.91
C MET A 172 -9.46 8.24 -21.18
N PHE A 173 -8.16 8.03 -21.39
CA PHE A 173 -7.21 9.12 -21.59
C PHE A 173 -7.36 9.79 -22.95
N VAL A 174 -7.82 9.05 -23.97
CA VAL A 174 -8.22 9.63 -25.25
C VAL A 174 -9.41 10.58 -25.07
N GLN A 175 -10.43 10.16 -24.31
CA GLN A 175 -11.58 11.01 -24.02
C GLN A 175 -11.21 12.26 -23.20
N LEU A 176 -10.28 12.13 -22.25
CA LEU A 176 -9.72 13.29 -21.54
C LEU A 176 -9.01 14.25 -22.51
N ALA A 177 -8.20 13.72 -23.43
CA ALA A 177 -7.50 14.53 -24.42
C ALA A 177 -8.45 15.28 -25.36
N ASP A 178 -9.57 14.65 -25.74
CA ASP A 178 -10.58 15.26 -26.60
C ASP A 178 -11.44 16.30 -25.84
N ALA A 179 -11.43 16.28 -24.50
CA ALA A 179 -12.14 17.22 -23.64
C ALA A 179 -11.34 18.50 -23.32
N PHE A 180 -10.09 18.62 -23.78
CA PHE A 180 -9.24 19.76 -23.44
C PHE A 180 -9.73 21.11 -23.96
N ASP A 181 -10.59 21.13 -24.99
CA ASP A 181 -11.20 22.33 -25.53
C ASP A 181 -12.12 23.04 -24.53
N TRP A 182 -12.86 22.29 -23.71
CA TRP A 182 -13.78 22.85 -22.71
C TRP A 182 -13.24 22.78 -21.28
N ILE A 183 -12.26 21.92 -21.00
CA ILE A 183 -11.61 21.88 -19.66
C ILE A 183 -10.96 23.24 -19.33
N THR A 184 -10.50 24.00 -20.32
CA THR A 184 -9.94 25.34 -20.11
C THR A 184 -10.98 26.33 -19.59
N ASP A 185 -12.28 26.09 -19.81
CA ASP A 185 -13.36 26.94 -19.30
C ASP A 185 -13.68 26.71 -17.83
N LEU A 186 -13.16 25.63 -17.25
CA LEU A 186 -13.36 25.32 -15.83
C LEU A 186 -12.64 26.35 -14.94
N ARG A 187 -13.10 26.44 -13.69
CA ARG A 187 -12.52 27.30 -12.66
C ARG A 187 -12.21 26.46 -11.43
N HIS A 188 -11.30 26.94 -10.60
CA HIS A 188 -10.87 26.28 -9.37
C HIS A 188 -10.67 27.33 -8.29
N ALA A 189 -11.09 27.05 -7.05
CA ALA A 189 -11.14 28.01 -5.94
C ALA A 189 -9.88 28.88 -5.81
N THR A 190 -8.70 28.26 -5.88
CA THR A 190 -7.40 28.94 -5.77
C THR A 190 -6.63 29.09 -7.09
N LEU A 191 -6.56 28.03 -7.91
CA LEU A 191 -5.72 28.02 -9.12
C LEU A 191 -6.22 28.93 -10.24
N ARG A 192 -7.55 29.09 -10.38
CA ARG A 192 -8.22 29.95 -11.36
C ARG A 192 -9.62 30.28 -10.84
N PRO A 193 -9.77 31.22 -9.89
CA PRO A 193 -11.04 31.49 -9.21
C PRO A 193 -12.16 31.86 -10.19
N PRO A 194 -13.43 31.52 -9.90
CA PRO A 194 -14.55 32.04 -10.68
C PRO A 194 -14.61 33.56 -10.57
N ASP A 195 -15.00 34.22 -11.67
CA ASP A 195 -15.21 35.66 -11.69
C ASP A 195 -16.56 35.98 -11.03
N GLU A 196 -16.54 36.70 -9.90
CA GLU A 196 -17.72 37.09 -9.13
C GLU A 196 -18.71 37.95 -9.93
N GLN A 197 -18.24 38.63 -10.99
CA GLN A 197 -19.08 39.48 -11.85
C GLN A 197 -19.67 38.73 -13.04
N SER A 198 -19.31 37.45 -13.23
CA SER A 198 -19.80 36.67 -14.34
C SER A 198 -21.27 36.27 -14.13
N PRO A 199 -22.17 36.46 -15.11
CA PRO A 199 -23.54 35.94 -15.05
C PRO A 199 -23.60 34.40 -15.18
N GLN A 200 -22.45 33.74 -15.35
CA GLN A 200 -22.34 32.30 -15.51
C GLN A 200 -22.81 31.56 -14.26
N THR A 201 -23.74 30.62 -14.42
CA THR A 201 -24.10 29.67 -13.36
C THR A 201 -23.07 28.55 -13.29
N TRP A 202 -22.61 28.25 -12.08
CA TRP A 202 -21.57 27.26 -11.79
C TRP A 202 -22.15 26.09 -10.99
N LEU A 203 -21.78 24.87 -11.37
CA LEU A 203 -21.85 23.70 -10.52
C LEU A 203 -20.54 23.61 -9.73
N HIS A 204 -20.60 23.63 -8.40
CA HIS A 204 -19.44 23.44 -7.53
C HIS A 204 -19.30 21.96 -7.16
N ILE A 205 -18.07 21.44 -7.28
CA ILE A 205 -17.69 20.10 -6.84
C ILE A 205 -16.73 20.25 -5.67
N ASP A 206 -17.28 20.19 -4.45
CA ASP A 206 -16.56 20.49 -3.20
C ASP A 206 -15.24 19.71 -3.09
N ALA A 207 -15.27 18.40 -3.35
CA ALA A 207 -14.10 17.51 -3.21
C ALA A 207 -12.94 17.81 -4.18
N ALA A 208 -13.19 18.61 -5.22
CA ALA A 208 -12.18 19.00 -6.21
C ALA A 208 -11.93 20.52 -6.23
N GLU A 209 -12.59 21.28 -5.35
CA GLU A 209 -12.67 22.75 -5.36
C GLU A 209 -12.91 23.32 -6.77
N LEU A 210 -13.66 22.57 -7.59
CA LEU A 210 -13.80 22.77 -9.03
C LEU A 210 -15.17 23.37 -9.34
N TYR A 211 -15.18 24.38 -10.18
CA TYR A 211 -16.38 25.07 -10.65
C TYR A 211 -16.56 24.79 -12.14
N VAL A 212 -17.70 24.18 -12.47
CA VAL A 212 -18.04 23.73 -13.81
C VAL A 212 -19.17 24.61 -14.35
N PRO A 213 -19.00 25.30 -15.49
CA PRO A 213 -20.09 26.02 -16.13
C PRO A 213 -21.28 25.09 -16.38
N GLN A 214 -22.50 25.54 -16.06
CA GLN A 214 -23.69 24.68 -16.18
C GLN A 214 -23.85 24.04 -17.58
N HIS A 215 -23.46 24.75 -18.65
CA HIS A 215 -23.52 24.22 -20.02
C HIS A 215 -22.52 23.10 -20.32
N HIS A 216 -21.48 22.93 -19.49
CA HIS A 216 -20.51 21.83 -19.56
C HIS A 216 -20.85 20.65 -18.65
N GLN A 217 -21.91 20.73 -17.84
CA GLN A 217 -22.29 19.67 -16.90
C GLN A 217 -22.47 18.31 -17.60
N ALA A 218 -23.19 18.28 -18.73
CA ALA A 218 -23.41 17.05 -19.50
C ALA A 218 -22.10 16.49 -20.08
N ARG A 219 -21.14 17.36 -20.46
CA ARG A 219 -19.83 16.94 -20.98
C ARG A 219 -18.98 16.31 -19.88
N LEU A 220 -19.01 16.87 -18.67
CA LEU A 220 -18.33 16.28 -17.52
C LEU A 220 -18.90 14.91 -17.16
N THR A 221 -20.23 14.75 -17.16
CA THR A 221 -20.89 13.45 -16.93
C THR A 221 -20.45 12.44 -17.99
N ALA A 222 -20.48 12.81 -19.27
CA ALA A 222 -20.06 11.93 -20.36
C ALA A 222 -18.58 11.52 -20.25
N LEU A 223 -17.69 12.43 -19.84
CA LEU A 223 -16.28 12.12 -19.61
C LEU A 223 -16.11 11.09 -18.47
N CYS A 224 -16.86 11.25 -17.38
CA CYS A 224 -16.84 10.30 -16.25
C CYS A 224 -17.38 8.92 -16.64
N ASP A 225 -18.50 8.86 -17.35
CA ASP A 225 -19.10 7.60 -17.79
C ASP A 225 -18.19 6.87 -18.79
N ALA A 226 -17.49 7.61 -19.66
CA ALA A 226 -16.51 7.03 -20.57
C ALA A 226 -15.29 6.45 -19.83
N ALA A 227 -14.85 7.10 -18.75
CA ALA A 227 -13.80 6.60 -17.87
C ALA A 227 -14.18 5.27 -17.21
N ASP A 228 -15.37 5.20 -16.61
CA ASP A 228 -15.85 3.98 -15.95
C ASP A 228 -16.04 2.84 -16.96
N ALA A 229 -16.59 3.14 -18.14
CA ALA A 229 -16.75 2.14 -19.20
C ALA A 229 -15.40 1.63 -19.73
N ALA A 230 -14.37 2.49 -19.80
CA ALA A 230 -13.03 2.08 -20.19
C ALA A 230 -12.39 1.16 -19.13
N LEU A 231 -12.53 1.49 -17.85
CA LEU A 231 -12.06 0.65 -16.74
C LEU A 231 -12.75 -0.71 -16.74
N GLU A 232 -14.08 -0.74 -16.87
CA GLU A 232 -14.84 -1.99 -16.88
C GLU A 232 -14.41 -2.90 -18.03
N ARG A 233 -14.22 -2.34 -19.23
CA ARG A 233 -13.69 -3.09 -20.38
C ARG A 233 -12.29 -3.62 -20.11
N ALA A 234 -11.41 -2.80 -19.53
CA ALA A 234 -10.06 -3.18 -19.19
C ALA A 234 -10.02 -4.35 -18.17
N LEU A 235 -10.83 -4.28 -17.12
CA LEU A 235 -10.96 -5.33 -16.11
C LEU A 235 -11.51 -6.64 -16.70
N LYS A 236 -12.48 -6.55 -17.63
CA LYS A 236 -13.00 -7.73 -18.35
C LYS A 236 -11.93 -8.35 -19.27
N ALA A 237 -11.14 -7.53 -19.95
CA ALA A 237 -10.10 -8.00 -20.88
C ALA A 237 -8.87 -8.60 -20.20
N ALA A 238 -8.55 -8.17 -18.97
CA ALA A 238 -7.42 -8.70 -18.21
C ALA A 238 -7.66 -10.11 -17.63
N ARG A 239 -8.88 -10.65 -17.73
CA ARG A 239 -9.17 -12.00 -17.26
C ARG A 239 -8.63 -13.03 -18.26
N PRO A 240 -7.74 -13.95 -17.85
CA PRO A 240 -7.20 -14.97 -18.74
C PRO A 240 -8.33 -15.85 -19.30
N PRO A 241 -8.22 -16.33 -20.55
CA PRO A 241 -9.17 -17.29 -21.10
C PRO A 241 -9.16 -18.57 -20.25
N ARG A 242 -10.36 -19.02 -19.85
CA ARG A 242 -10.56 -20.21 -19.00
C ARG A 242 -10.20 -21.49 -19.75
N ALA A 243 -8.94 -21.90 -19.68
CA ALA A 243 -8.57 -23.28 -19.96
C ALA A 243 -8.88 -24.12 -18.71
N VAL A 244 -9.74 -25.13 -18.84
CA VAL A 244 -10.15 -26.00 -17.73
C VAL A 244 -8.96 -26.78 -17.18
N THR A 245 -8.78 -26.79 -15.87
CA THR A 245 -7.76 -27.59 -15.16
C THR A 245 -7.80 -29.05 -15.61
N THR A 246 -6.62 -29.61 -15.85
CA THR A 246 -6.48 -31.04 -16.06
C THR A 246 -6.62 -31.78 -14.74
N ARG A 247 -7.35 -32.91 -14.74
CA ARG A 247 -7.49 -33.78 -13.56
C ARG A 247 -6.14 -34.10 -12.90
N ALA A 248 -5.08 -34.24 -13.70
CA ALA A 248 -3.73 -34.50 -13.21
C ALA A 248 -3.16 -33.38 -12.32
N THR A 249 -3.35 -32.11 -12.67
CA THR A 249 -2.85 -30.97 -11.87
C THR A 249 -3.58 -30.87 -10.54
N LEU A 250 -4.90 -31.02 -10.56
CA LEU A 250 -5.72 -31.02 -9.34
C LEU A 250 -5.36 -32.19 -8.40
N GLU A 251 -5.15 -33.39 -8.95
CA GLU A 251 -4.71 -34.54 -8.14
C GLU A 251 -3.31 -34.32 -7.54
N ARG A 252 -2.38 -33.65 -8.25
CA ARG A 252 -1.07 -33.30 -7.67
C ARG A 252 -1.21 -32.38 -6.46
N LEU A 253 -2.02 -31.32 -6.55
CA LEU A 253 -2.32 -30.44 -5.42
C LEU A 253 -2.92 -31.23 -4.24
N CYS A 254 -4.00 -31.98 -4.49
CA CYS A 254 -4.71 -32.73 -3.46
C CYS A 254 -3.82 -33.79 -2.78
N ASN A 255 -2.95 -34.44 -3.54
CA ASN A 255 -2.00 -35.42 -3.01
C ASN A 255 -0.87 -34.75 -2.21
N ALA A 256 -0.40 -33.57 -2.63
CA ALA A 256 0.59 -32.82 -1.88
C ALA A 256 0.06 -32.38 -0.51
N LEU A 257 -1.18 -31.85 -0.45
CA LEU A 257 -1.82 -31.44 0.80
C LEU A 257 -1.98 -32.61 1.78
N ARG A 258 -2.46 -33.76 1.29
CA ARG A 258 -2.58 -34.99 2.10
C ARG A 258 -1.23 -35.51 2.59
N ARG A 259 -0.24 -35.65 1.70
CA ARG A 259 1.08 -36.16 2.06
C ARG A 259 1.81 -35.29 3.09
N LYS A 260 1.68 -33.97 2.97
CA LYS A 260 2.29 -33.01 3.90
C LYS A 260 1.48 -32.78 5.16
N GLN A 261 0.24 -33.28 5.23
CA GLN A 261 -0.72 -32.91 6.27
C GLN A 261 -0.77 -31.38 6.42
N ALA A 262 -1.05 -30.70 5.31
CA ALA A 262 -0.83 -29.28 5.18
C ALA A 262 -1.59 -28.48 6.26
N HIS A 263 -0.86 -27.58 6.92
CA HIS A 263 -1.31 -26.86 8.11
C HIS A 263 -1.98 -25.54 7.74
N LEU A 264 -3.12 -25.65 7.07
CA LEU A 264 -3.96 -24.53 6.66
C LEU A 264 -5.43 -24.96 6.55
N ILE A 265 -6.32 -23.97 6.59
CA ILE A 265 -7.75 -24.11 6.29
C ILE A 265 -7.99 -23.46 4.93
N VAL A 266 -8.74 -24.10 4.03
CA VAL A 266 -9.12 -23.50 2.75
C VAL A 266 -10.62 -23.24 2.75
N LYS A 267 -11.02 -22.01 2.40
CA LYS A 267 -12.42 -21.62 2.19
C LYS A 267 -12.71 -21.38 0.71
N ALA A 268 -13.80 -21.96 0.23
CA ALA A 268 -14.30 -21.74 -1.12
C ALA A 268 -14.94 -20.35 -1.28
N LEU A 269 -15.29 -20.00 -2.52
CA LEU A 269 -15.90 -18.71 -2.89
C LEU A 269 -17.24 -18.45 -2.18
N ASP A 270 -17.96 -19.52 -1.82
CA ASP A 270 -19.22 -19.45 -1.06
C ASP A 270 -19.00 -19.41 0.47
N GLY A 271 -17.76 -19.28 0.92
CA GLY A 271 -17.36 -19.22 2.32
C GLY A 271 -17.28 -20.58 3.01
N ARG A 272 -17.64 -21.70 2.35
CA ARG A 272 -17.54 -23.03 2.96
C ARG A 272 -16.10 -23.47 3.11
N THR A 273 -15.78 -24.09 4.24
CA THR A 273 -14.52 -24.80 4.45
C THR A 273 -14.46 -26.04 3.55
N VAL A 274 -13.43 -26.12 2.71
CA VAL A 274 -13.20 -27.22 1.75
C VAL A 274 -11.94 -28.03 2.03
N TRP A 275 -11.10 -27.55 2.94
CA TRP A 275 -9.94 -28.27 3.48
C TRP A 275 -9.69 -27.85 4.93
N LEU A 276 -9.32 -28.82 5.77
CA LEU A 276 -8.87 -28.63 7.15
C LEU A 276 -7.53 -29.34 7.35
N PRO A 277 -6.68 -28.88 8.29
CA PRO A 277 -5.50 -29.63 8.69
C PRO A 277 -5.89 -31.05 9.14
N GLY A 278 -5.18 -32.07 8.66
CA GLY A 278 -5.48 -33.47 8.99
C GLY A 278 -6.55 -34.14 8.13
N ALA A 279 -7.16 -33.44 7.16
CA ALA A 279 -8.23 -34.01 6.34
C ALA A 279 -7.70 -35.04 5.31
N ASP A 280 -8.31 -36.22 5.27
CA ASP A 280 -8.07 -37.22 4.23
C ASP A 280 -9.02 -37.09 3.02
N ASP A 281 -10.19 -36.47 3.22
CA ASP A 281 -11.17 -36.26 2.15
C ASP A 281 -10.90 -34.96 1.39
N VAL A 282 -10.59 -35.09 0.10
CA VAL A 282 -10.35 -33.96 -0.81
C VAL A 282 -11.52 -33.68 -1.75
N ARG A 283 -12.67 -34.35 -1.61
CA ARG A 283 -13.83 -34.17 -2.50
C ARG A 283 -14.29 -32.72 -2.54
N ALA A 284 -14.48 -32.10 -1.38
CA ALA A 284 -14.91 -30.70 -1.30
C ALA A 284 -13.93 -29.74 -1.98
N LEU A 285 -12.62 -29.96 -1.80
CA LEU A 285 -11.59 -29.16 -2.47
C LEU A 285 -11.59 -29.38 -3.99
N ARG A 286 -11.76 -30.62 -4.45
CA ARG A 286 -11.86 -30.93 -5.88
C ARG A 286 -13.06 -30.24 -6.51
N ASP A 287 -14.22 -30.29 -5.85
CA ASP A 287 -15.45 -29.69 -6.34
C ASP A 287 -15.31 -28.17 -6.41
N ALA A 288 -14.71 -27.54 -5.38
CA ALA A 288 -14.47 -26.10 -5.36
C ALA A 288 -13.49 -25.62 -6.46
N LEU A 289 -12.53 -26.46 -6.87
CA LEU A 289 -11.54 -26.14 -7.89
C LEU A 289 -11.87 -26.73 -9.27
N GLY A 290 -13.04 -27.36 -9.44
CA GLY A 290 -13.40 -28.05 -10.68
C GLY A 290 -13.48 -27.14 -11.93
N GLY A 291 -13.71 -25.84 -11.72
CA GLY A 291 -13.73 -24.82 -12.78
C GLY A 291 -12.45 -23.99 -12.90
N ALA A 292 -11.41 -24.30 -12.13
CA ALA A 292 -10.15 -23.56 -12.13
C ALA A 292 -9.34 -23.79 -13.41
N SER A 293 -8.29 -23.00 -13.59
CA SER A 293 -7.28 -23.21 -14.64
C SER A 293 -6.05 -23.95 -14.09
N ASP A 294 -5.30 -24.67 -14.95
CA ASP A 294 -4.06 -25.32 -14.53
C ASP A 294 -3.04 -24.33 -13.92
N ALA A 295 -3.00 -23.10 -14.44
CA ALA A 295 -2.17 -22.04 -13.90
C ALA A 295 -2.61 -21.60 -12.50
N ALA A 296 -3.92 -21.42 -12.29
CA ALA A 296 -4.48 -21.09 -10.97
C ALA A 296 -4.22 -22.21 -9.95
N VAL A 297 -4.45 -23.48 -10.31
CA VAL A 297 -4.20 -24.61 -9.40
C VAL A 297 -2.71 -24.79 -9.08
N ALA A 298 -1.81 -24.61 -10.07
CA ALA A 298 -0.38 -24.60 -9.81
C ALA A 298 0.03 -23.43 -8.89
N SER A 299 -0.61 -22.27 -9.06
CA SER A 299 -0.41 -21.11 -8.20
C SER A 299 -0.85 -21.36 -6.77
N LEU A 300 -2.08 -21.87 -6.57
CA LEU A 300 -2.62 -22.26 -5.26
C LEU A 300 -1.73 -23.29 -4.57
N HIS A 301 -1.19 -24.26 -5.30
CA HIS A 301 -0.26 -25.23 -4.75
C HIS A 301 0.96 -24.54 -4.13
N ALA A 302 1.58 -23.60 -4.83
CA ALA A 302 2.71 -22.85 -4.30
C ALA A 302 2.32 -21.98 -3.09
N ASP A 303 1.14 -21.37 -3.11
CA ASP A 303 0.67 -20.52 -2.01
C ASP A 303 0.38 -21.33 -0.74
N PHE A 304 -0.27 -22.48 -0.87
CA PHE A 304 -0.55 -23.39 0.25
C PHE A 304 0.72 -23.94 0.87
N LEU A 305 1.77 -24.17 0.07
CA LEU A 305 3.07 -24.55 0.58
C LEU A 305 3.69 -23.43 1.43
N VAL A 306 3.61 -22.16 0.99
CA VAL A 306 4.10 -21.02 1.78
C VAL A 306 3.36 -20.91 3.12
N VAL A 307 2.03 -21.02 3.11
CA VAL A 307 1.22 -20.96 4.34
C VAL A 307 1.61 -22.09 5.30
N HIS A 308 1.72 -23.31 4.78
CA HIS A 308 2.12 -24.47 5.57
C HIS A 308 3.54 -24.30 6.15
N GLU A 309 4.52 -23.93 5.32
CA GLU A 309 5.91 -23.79 5.73
C GLU A 309 6.08 -22.72 6.81
N ARG A 310 5.47 -21.53 6.64
CA ARG A 310 5.54 -20.45 7.63
C ARG A 310 4.80 -20.81 8.92
N SER A 311 3.66 -21.49 8.83
CA SER A 311 2.92 -21.96 10.01
C SER A 311 3.71 -23.02 10.79
N ARG A 312 4.33 -23.98 10.09
CA ARG A 312 5.21 -24.98 10.73
C ARG A 312 6.44 -24.33 11.34
N GLN A 313 7.03 -23.35 10.67
CA GLN A 313 8.18 -22.63 11.19
C GLN A 313 7.90 -21.97 12.55
N PHE A 314 6.71 -21.37 12.73
CA PHE A 314 6.30 -20.82 14.01
C PHE A 314 5.96 -21.91 15.04
N LEU A 315 5.10 -22.88 14.66
CA LEU A 315 4.61 -23.91 15.59
C LEU A 315 5.74 -24.82 16.10
N ASP A 316 6.69 -25.17 15.24
CA ASP A 316 7.82 -26.04 15.59
C ASP A 316 8.87 -25.32 16.45
N ALA A 317 8.84 -23.98 16.47
CA ALA A 317 9.67 -23.19 17.37
C ALA A 317 9.12 -23.13 18.80
N LEU A 318 7.83 -23.40 19.02
CA LEU A 318 7.22 -23.36 20.35
C LEU A 318 7.66 -24.56 21.19
N THR A 319 7.92 -24.32 22.48
CA THR A 319 8.17 -25.41 23.43
C THR A 319 6.90 -26.17 23.81
N ASP A 320 5.77 -25.47 23.83
CA ASP A 320 4.43 -26.02 24.05
C ASP A 320 3.40 -25.33 23.13
N PRO A 321 3.16 -25.87 21.92
CA PRO A 321 2.14 -25.35 21.01
C PRO A 321 0.72 -25.35 21.59
N ALA A 322 0.41 -26.29 22.51
CA ALA A 322 -0.92 -26.39 23.11
C ALA A 322 -1.21 -25.23 24.09
N SER A 323 -0.17 -24.49 24.52
CA SER A 323 -0.31 -23.30 25.37
C SER A 323 -0.85 -22.06 24.63
N LEU A 324 -0.98 -22.12 23.30
CA LEU A 324 -1.54 -21.01 22.53
C LEU A 324 -3.04 -20.83 22.83
N PRO A 325 -3.52 -19.58 22.96
CA PRO A 325 -4.93 -19.32 23.23
C PRO A 325 -5.79 -19.77 22.05
N ARG A 326 -7.02 -20.21 22.32
CA ARG A 326 -8.02 -20.60 21.31
C ARG A 326 -8.93 -19.46 20.87
N HIS A 327 -8.78 -18.29 21.49
CA HIS A 327 -9.51 -17.08 21.19
C HIS A 327 -8.57 -15.88 21.25
N CYS A 328 -8.70 -14.97 20.30
CA CYS A 328 -7.89 -13.76 20.23
C CYS A 328 -8.72 -12.63 19.63
N GLY A 329 -9.10 -11.64 20.44
CA GLY A 329 -9.96 -10.53 20.00
C GLY A 329 -9.28 -9.51 19.09
N VAL A 330 -7.98 -9.66 18.82
CA VAL A 330 -7.22 -8.80 17.89
C VAL A 330 -7.02 -9.45 16.52
N LEU A 331 -7.43 -10.71 16.34
CA LEU A 331 -7.42 -11.34 15.02
C LEU A 331 -8.67 -10.93 14.27
N GLU A 332 -8.49 -10.32 13.11
CA GLU A 332 -9.58 -10.02 12.20
C GLU A 332 -9.88 -11.27 11.36
N ALA A 333 -11.11 -11.79 11.46
CA ALA A 333 -11.56 -12.94 10.66
C ALA A 333 -12.00 -12.51 9.24
N SER A 334 -11.17 -11.69 8.61
CA SER A 334 -11.38 -11.08 7.30
C SER A 334 -10.03 -10.89 6.57
N ASP A 335 -10.06 -10.37 5.36
CA ASP A 335 -8.87 -10.02 4.55
C ASP A 335 -8.13 -11.18 3.88
N SER A 336 -8.85 -12.17 3.36
CA SER A 336 -8.35 -13.23 2.46
C SER A 336 -7.42 -14.27 3.10
N VAL A 337 -6.52 -13.86 4.00
CA VAL A 337 -5.59 -14.72 4.75
C VAL A 337 -5.49 -14.23 6.19
N TYR A 338 -5.97 -15.05 7.12
CA TYR A 338 -6.06 -14.74 8.54
C TYR A 338 -5.94 -15.99 9.42
N LEU A 339 -5.66 -15.85 10.71
CA LEU A 339 -5.53 -16.99 11.61
C LEU A 339 -6.86 -17.36 12.31
N ASP A 340 -7.26 -18.63 12.22
CA ASP A 340 -8.27 -19.22 13.10
C ASP A 340 -7.59 -19.68 14.39
N ALA A 341 -7.74 -18.89 15.46
CA ALA A 341 -7.17 -19.21 16.77
C ALA A 341 -7.74 -20.50 17.38
N ALA A 342 -9.00 -20.88 17.10
CA ALA A 342 -9.58 -22.07 17.69
C ALA A 342 -8.98 -23.35 17.08
N GLN A 343 -8.68 -23.30 15.79
CA GLN A 343 -8.07 -24.39 15.03
C GLN A 343 -6.54 -24.33 15.01
N HIS A 344 -5.95 -23.24 15.52
CA HIS A 344 -4.52 -22.92 15.39
C HIS A 344 -4.02 -23.10 13.95
N ALA A 345 -4.76 -22.58 12.98
CA ALA A 345 -4.43 -22.73 11.57
C ALA A 345 -4.79 -21.47 10.79
N VAL A 346 -3.99 -21.17 9.77
CA VAL A 346 -4.25 -20.05 8.88
C VAL A 346 -5.32 -20.43 7.88
N VAL A 347 -6.35 -19.60 7.77
CA VAL A 347 -7.36 -19.65 6.74
C VAL A 347 -6.84 -18.96 5.49
N TYR A 348 -6.96 -19.64 4.36
CA TYR A 348 -6.75 -19.08 3.02
C TYR A 348 -8.10 -19.12 2.29
N GLU A 349 -8.64 -17.96 1.98
CA GLU A 349 -9.86 -17.81 1.19
C GLU A 349 -9.50 -17.82 -0.30
N LEU A 350 -10.24 -18.61 -1.09
CA LEU A 350 -10.06 -18.61 -2.54
C LEU A 350 -10.50 -17.28 -3.17
N GLN A 351 -11.52 -16.64 -2.61
CA GLN A 351 -11.88 -15.27 -2.96
C GLN A 351 -11.00 -14.33 -2.16
N GLN A 352 -10.13 -13.58 -2.82
CA GLN A 352 -9.28 -12.59 -2.17
C GLN A 352 -9.69 -11.17 -2.57
N GLY A 353 -9.27 -10.19 -1.78
CA GLY A 353 -9.37 -8.79 -2.14
C GLY A 353 -8.58 -8.52 -3.43
N GLY A 354 -9.29 -8.24 -4.53
CA GLY A 354 -8.68 -7.85 -5.80
C GLY A 354 -8.37 -8.98 -6.79
N PHE A 355 -8.50 -10.26 -6.42
CA PHE A 355 -8.44 -11.38 -7.37
C PHE A 355 -9.12 -12.66 -6.82
N ASP A 356 -9.53 -13.55 -7.73
CA ASP A 356 -10.07 -14.88 -7.40
C ASP A 356 -8.98 -15.93 -7.67
N ALA A 357 -8.43 -16.51 -6.59
CA ALA A 357 -7.35 -17.50 -6.67
C ALA A 357 -7.81 -18.84 -7.25
N GLY A 358 -9.13 -19.08 -7.31
CA GLY A 358 -9.73 -20.21 -8.00
C GLY A 358 -9.75 -20.05 -9.51
N THR A 359 -9.72 -18.82 -10.03
CA THR A 359 -9.73 -18.58 -11.49
C THR A 359 -8.38 -18.14 -12.03
N ASP A 360 -7.63 -17.35 -11.26
CA ASP A 360 -6.44 -16.65 -11.71
C ASP A 360 -5.20 -17.06 -10.91
N PRO A 361 -4.01 -17.11 -11.54
CA PRO A 361 -2.78 -17.24 -10.78
C PRO A 361 -2.58 -16.01 -9.88
N ALA A 362 -1.90 -16.22 -8.76
CA ALA A 362 -1.58 -15.19 -7.80
C ALA A 362 -0.86 -14.03 -8.49
N PRO A 363 -1.25 -12.77 -8.20
CA PRO A 363 -0.68 -11.63 -8.88
C PRO A 363 0.79 -11.40 -8.48
N PRO A 364 1.51 -10.53 -9.21
CA PRO A 364 2.91 -10.25 -8.93
C PRO A 364 3.15 -9.87 -7.45
N TRP A 365 4.26 -10.36 -6.86
CA TRP A 365 4.66 -10.19 -5.45
C TRP A 365 3.73 -10.79 -4.38
N HIS A 366 2.58 -11.36 -4.74
CA HIS A 366 1.64 -11.96 -3.79
C HIS A 366 2.32 -12.92 -2.82
N ARG A 367 3.14 -13.86 -3.32
CA ARG A 367 3.82 -14.86 -2.48
C ARG A 367 4.81 -14.27 -1.49
N MET A 368 5.52 -13.20 -1.88
CA MET A 368 6.46 -12.53 -0.98
C MET A 368 5.71 -11.88 0.19
N LEU A 369 4.50 -11.39 -0.07
CA LEU A 369 3.62 -10.81 0.95
C LEU A 369 2.87 -11.86 1.77
N LEU A 370 2.48 -12.97 1.14
CA LEU A 370 1.76 -14.07 1.77
C LEU A 370 2.57 -14.63 2.95
N GLY A 371 3.86 -14.88 2.76
CA GLY A 371 4.73 -15.39 3.83
C GLY A 371 4.78 -14.44 5.03
N ALA A 372 4.89 -13.13 4.76
CA ALA A 372 4.88 -12.11 5.81
C ALA A 372 3.51 -12.00 6.51
N ARG A 373 2.41 -12.00 5.77
CA ARG A 373 1.05 -11.99 6.33
C ARG A 373 0.81 -13.19 7.24
N VAL A 374 1.16 -14.40 6.80
CA VAL A 374 1.02 -15.62 7.60
C VAL A 374 1.78 -15.49 8.93
N MET A 375 3.03 -15.02 8.90
CA MET A 375 3.81 -14.86 10.12
C MET A 375 3.30 -13.72 11.01
N HIS A 376 2.76 -12.66 10.42
CA HIS A 376 2.15 -11.54 11.15
C HIS A 376 0.93 -12.01 11.96
N GLU A 377 0.05 -12.79 11.34
CA GLU A 377 -1.12 -13.39 12.02
C GLU A 377 -0.71 -14.31 13.18
N TRP A 378 0.31 -15.14 12.98
CA TRP A 378 0.91 -15.92 14.08
C TRP A 378 1.51 -15.03 15.17
N GLY A 379 2.11 -13.91 14.80
CA GLY A 379 2.62 -12.89 15.70
C GLY A 379 1.55 -12.28 16.61
N HIS A 380 0.34 -12.02 16.09
CA HIS A 380 -0.79 -11.58 16.91
C HIS A 380 -1.18 -12.63 17.96
N LEU A 381 -1.27 -13.91 17.56
CA LEU A 381 -1.57 -14.98 18.51
C LEU A 381 -0.45 -15.16 19.54
N ALA A 382 0.81 -15.01 19.12
CA ALA A 382 1.96 -15.05 20.01
C ALA A 382 1.94 -13.92 21.05
N HIS A 383 1.56 -12.71 20.63
CA HIS A 383 1.35 -11.58 21.53
C HIS A 383 0.22 -11.88 22.53
N ALA A 384 -0.92 -12.41 22.06
CA ALA A 384 -2.02 -12.82 22.93
C ALA A 384 -1.63 -13.94 23.92
N ALA A 385 -0.72 -14.83 23.51
CA ALA A 385 -0.12 -15.87 24.35
C ALA A 385 0.95 -15.35 25.33
N LYS A 386 1.21 -14.03 25.35
CA LYS A 386 2.26 -13.37 26.15
C LYS A 386 3.68 -13.87 25.82
N LEU A 387 3.91 -14.32 24.59
CA LEU A 387 5.25 -14.64 24.10
C LEU A 387 6.06 -13.38 23.78
N LEU A 388 5.38 -12.29 23.38
CA LEU A 388 5.97 -10.96 23.30
C LEU A 388 5.49 -10.15 24.50
N ARG A 389 6.42 -9.73 25.36
CA ARG A 389 6.08 -9.08 26.64
C ARG A 389 7.13 -8.09 27.09
N VAL A 390 6.74 -7.21 27.99
CA VAL A 390 7.67 -6.42 28.80
C VAL A 390 8.10 -7.29 29.98
N PRO A 391 9.38 -7.70 30.08
CA PRO A 391 9.84 -8.53 31.19
C PRO A 391 9.87 -7.71 32.50
N GLU A 392 9.82 -8.41 33.64
CA GLU A 392 9.76 -7.78 34.97
C GLU A 392 10.82 -6.68 35.19
N PRO A 393 12.10 -6.89 34.84
CA PRO A 393 13.14 -5.87 35.02
C PRO A 393 12.92 -4.60 34.21
N GLN A 394 12.12 -4.65 33.14
CA GLN A 394 11.87 -3.51 32.24
C GLN A 394 10.55 -2.79 32.56
N ARG A 395 9.72 -3.26 33.49
CA ARG A 395 8.42 -2.64 33.78
C ARG A 395 8.51 -1.19 34.21
N ALA A 396 9.51 -0.84 35.03
CA ALA A 396 9.72 0.54 35.46
C ALA A 396 10.12 1.45 34.28
N ALA A 397 11.02 0.97 33.41
CA ALA A 397 11.44 1.69 32.20
C ALA A 397 10.26 1.86 31.23
N TYR A 398 9.45 0.82 31.03
CA TYR A 398 8.25 0.88 30.20
C TYR A 398 7.22 1.89 30.73
N ALA A 399 6.97 1.91 32.05
CA ALA A 399 6.06 2.87 32.65
C ALA A 399 6.54 4.31 32.44
N ALA A 400 7.84 4.58 32.66
CA ALA A 400 8.44 5.89 32.43
C ALA A 400 8.37 6.30 30.95
N ALA A 401 8.73 5.40 30.03
CA ALA A 401 8.69 5.67 28.59
C ALA A 401 7.26 5.96 28.10
N ARG A 402 6.25 5.31 28.67
CA ARG A 402 4.83 5.59 28.33
C ARG A 402 4.36 6.96 28.78
N VAL A 403 4.78 7.39 29.97
CA VAL A 403 4.50 8.75 30.45
C VAL A 403 5.16 9.76 29.53
N GLU A 404 6.45 9.56 29.23
CA GLU A 404 7.20 10.43 28.33
C GLU A 404 6.55 10.52 26.94
N LEU A 405 6.14 9.39 26.34
CA LEU A 405 5.43 9.38 25.06
C LEU A 405 4.18 10.27 25.10
N GLY A 406 3.35 10.13 26.14
CA GLY A 406 2.16 10.93 26.31
C GLY A 406 2.45 12.43 26.44
N GLU A 407 3.47 12.78 27.22
CA GLU A 407 3.89 14.16 27.43
C GLU A 407 4.47 14.80 26.15
N GLN A 408 5.29 14.05 25.40
CA GLN A 408 5.84 14.54 24.13
C GLN A 408 4.74 14.72 23.08
N PHE A 409 3.78 13.80 23.01
CA PHE A 409 2.66 13.94 22.09
C PHE A 409 1.79 15.14 22.48
N LEU A 410 1.44 15.30 23.75
CA LEU A 410 0.68 16.46 24.20
C LEU A 410 1.41 17.78 23.89
N ARG A 411 2.73 17.81 24.07
CA ARG A 411 3.58 18.97 23.71
C ARG A 411 3.52 19.29 22.22
N VAL A 412 3.56 18.28 21.34
CA VAL A 412 3.41 18.47 19.89
C VAL A 412 2.06 19.13 19.60
N LEU A 413 0.97 18.63 20.19
CA LEU A 413 -0.38 19.17 19.97
C LEU A 413 -0.53 20.61 20.49
N GLN A 414 0.06 20.94 21.64
CA GLN A 414 0.06 22.29 22.21
C GLN A 414 0.85 23.31 21.40
N ARG A 415 1.75 22.85 20.50
CA ARG A 415 2.57 23.70 19.63
C ARG A 415 2.02 23.84 18.21
N LEU A 416 0.88 23.19 17.91
CA LEU A 416 0.22 23.35 16.63
C LEU A 416 -0.16 24.82 16.38
N PRO A 417 -0.29 25.26 15.12
CA PRO A 417 -0.83 26.58 14.79
C PRO A 417 -2.24 26.79 15.38
N GLY A 418 -2.55 28.02 15.81
CA GLY A 418 -3.75 28.35 16.60
C GLY A 418 -5.08 27.90 15.99
N GLY A 419 -5.22 27.93 14.66
CA GLY A 419 -6.44 27.45 13.97
C GLY A 419 -6.69 25.94 14.15
N LEU A 420 -5.62 25.14 14.25
CA LEU A 420 -5.70 23.69 14.44
C LEU A 420 -5.78 23.30 15.91
N GLN A 421 -5.31 24.16 16.81
CA GLN A 421 -5.46 23.93 18.26
C GLN A 421 -6.93 23.82 18.66
N ALA A 422 -7.84 24.56 18.02
CA ALA A 422 -9.28 24.46 18.29
C ALA A 422 -9.88 23.12 17.85
N GLU A 423 -9.53 22.64 16.65
CA GLU A 423 -9.93 21.34 16.12
C GLU A 423 -9.40 20.19 17.00
N VAL A 424 -8.12 20.27 17.36
CA VAL A 424 -7.50 19.30 18.26
C VAL A 424 -8.08 19.40 19.67
N ALA A 425 -8.41 20.60 20.17
CA ALA A 425 -9.05 20.76 21.47
C ALA A 425 -10.41 20.08 21.53
N GLU A 426 -11.19 20.10 20.44
CA GLU A 426 -12.43 19.31 20.33
C GLU A 426 -12.14 17.80 20.39
N ALA A 427 -11.15 17.32 19.63
CA ALA A 427 -10.74 15.92 19.68
C ALA A 427 -10.25 15.49 21.08
N LEU A 428 -9.49 16.35 21.75
CA LEU A 428 -8.99 16.16 23.12
C LEU A 428 -10.09 16.32 24.18
N SER A 429 -11.15 17.08 23.91
CA SER A 429 -12.27 17.29 24.84
C SER A 429 -13.02 15.99 25.15
N ARG A 430 -12.97 15.02 24.22
CA ARG A 430 -13.44 13.64 24.42
C ARG A 430 -12.68 12.93 25.55
N TRP A 431 -11.48 13.39 25.86
CA TRP A 431 -10.68 12.98 27.02
C TRP A 431 -10.76 14.10 28.07
N SER A 432 -11.95 14.30 28.62
CA SER A 432 -12.21 15.24 29.71
C SER A 432 -11.22 14.99 30.85
N GLY A 433 -10.34 15.95 31.15
CA GLY A 433 -9.33 15.72 32.17
C GLY A 433 -8.20 16.75 32.27
N GLN A 434 -7.38 16.58 33.31
CA GLN A 434 -6.13 17.32 33.52
C GLN A 434 -5.10 16.95 32.43
N PRO A 435 -4.06 17.78 32.18
CA PRO A 435 -3.03 17.49 31.16
C PRO A 435 -2.41 16.09 31.25
N ALA A 436 -2.21 15.56 32.47
CA ALA A 436 -1.69 14.22 32.68
C ALA A 436 -2.63 13.11 32.14
N GLU A 437 -3.94 13.30 32.24
CA GLU A 437 -4.94 12.33 31.76
C GLU A 437 -5.01 12.35 30.22
N GLN A 438 -4.89 13.54 29.62
CA GLN A 438 -4.78 13.72 28.18
C GLN A 438 -3.51 13.07 27.63
N ALA A 439 -2.35 13.31 28.26
CA ALA A 439 -1.08 12.68 27.92
C ALA A 439 -1.19 11.14 27.98
N ALA A 440 -1.79 10.61 29.04
CA ALA A 440 -2.02 9.17 29.17
C ALA A 440 -2.96 8.62 28.08
N ALA A 441 -3.99 9.38 27.67
CA ALA A 441 -4.89 9.01 26.58
C ALA A 441 -4.19 9.00 25.22
N LEU A 442 -3.34 10.00 24.95
CA LEU A 442 -2.52 10.07 23.74
C LEU A 442 -1.55 8.90 23.66
N ALA A 443 -0.83 8.58 24.75
CA ALA A 443 0.04 7.40 24.79
C ALA A 443 -0.75 6.11 24.54
N ARG A 444 -1.97 5.96 25.09
CA ARG A 444 -2.84 4.81 24.80
C ARG A 444 -3.26 4.77 23.34
N LYS A 445 -3.55 5.92 22.72
CA LYS A 445 -3.93 6.01 21.30
C LYS A 445 -2.77 5.59 20.39
N THR A 446 -1.57 6.10 20.63
CA THR A 446 -0.35 5.68 19.89
C THR A 446 -0.11 4.17 20.03
N LEU A 447 -0.32 3.62 21.23
CA LEU A 447 -0.07 2.20 21.52
C LEU A 447 -1.27 1.29 21.25
N ALA A 448 -2.39 1.82 20.74
CA ALA A 448 -3.59 1.02 20.46
C ALA A 448 -3.30 -0.08 19.43
N ARG A 449 -2.35 0.17 18.53
CA ARG A 449 -1.88 -0.78 17.50
C ARG A 449 -0.59 -1.49 17.86
N VAL A 450 -0.15 -1.49 19.13
CA VAL A 450 1.12 -2.12 19.55
C VAL A 450 1.22 -3.60 19.13
N GLY A 451 0.07 -4.28 19.00
CA GLY A 451 -0.01 -5.64 18.49
C GLY A 451 0.61 -5.83 17.11
N ASP A 452 0.50 -4.84 16.21
CA ASP A 452 0.99 -4.92 14.83
C ASP A 452 2.54 -4.93 14.77
N TYR A 453 3.21 -4.13 15.61
CA TYR A 453 4.67 -4.10 15.74
C TYR A 453 5.16 -5.35 16.43
N LEU A 454 4.45 -5.83 17.45
CA LEU A 454 4.84 -7.08 18.10
C LEU A 454 4.70 -8.26 17.14
N ALA A 455 3.67 -8.27 16.29
CA ALA A 455 3.57 -9.21 15.18
C ALA A 455 4.72 -9.04 14.18
N ASN A 456 5.09 -7.82 13.82
CA ASN A 456 6.22 -7.53 12.92
C ASN A 456 7.59 -7.85 13.56
N LEU A 457 7.72 -7.73 14.87
CA LEU A 457 8.90 -8.12 15.64
C LEU A 457 9.05 -9.63 15.59
N MET A 458 7.96 -10.38 15.73
CA MET A 458 7.99 -11.81 15.47
C MET A 458 8.43 -12.10 14.03
N CYS A 459 7.85 -11.39 13.06
CA CYS A 459 8.21 -11.54 11.64
C CYS A 459 9.71 -11.34 11.38
N SER A 460 10.35 -10.32 11.97
CA SER A 460 11.77 -10.03 11.73
C SER A 460 12.72 -11.14 12.18
N HIS A 461 12.33 -11.96 13.14
CA HIS A 461 13.11 -13.10 13.61
C HIS A 461 12.93 -14.38 12.78
N PHE A 462 11.78 -14.53 12.11
CA PHE A 462 11.44 -15.75 11.36
C PHE A 462 11.57 -15.59 9.84
N LEU A 463 11.32 -14.40 9.31
CA LEU A 463 11.28 -14.18 7.87
C LEU A 463 12.67 -13.86 7.30
N PRO A 464 12.94 -14.28 6.05
CA PRO A 464 14.04 -13.71 5.29
C PRO A 464 13.92 -12.18 5.19
N ALA A 465 15.06 -11.48 5.18
CA ALA A 465 15.10 -10.02 5.03
C ALA A 465 14.34 -9.52 3.79
N GLU A 466 14.35 -10.30 2.70
CA GLU A 466 13.58 -9.99 1.47
C GLU A 466 12.07 -9.90 1.70
N GLU A 467 11.47 -10.84 2.45
CA GLU A 467 10.04 -10.86 2.76
C GLU A 467 9.70 -9.72 3.72
N MET A 468 10.54 -9.51 4.74
CA MET A 468 10.34 -8.46 5.74
C MET A 468 10.42 -7.05 5.11
N GLN A 469 11.42 -6.80 4.27
CA GLN A 469 11.52 -5.51 3.58
C GLN A 469 10.41 -5.31 2.56
N THR A 470 9.99 -6.37 1.85
CA THR A 470 8.85 -6.29 0.93
C THR A 470 7.58 -5.92 1.69
N TYR A 471 7.35 -6.54 2.84
CA TYR A 471 6.23 -6.21 3.72
C TYR A 471 6.26 -4.74 4.20
N VAL A 472 7.42 -4.25 4.63
CA VAL A 472 7.57 -2.83 5.05
C VAL A 472 7.33 -1.87 3.88
N ARG A 473 7.82 -2.17 2.67
CA ARG A 473 7.54 -1.35 1.47
C ARG A 473 6.04 -1.28 1.13
N CYS A 474 5.24 -2.24 1.58
CA CYS A 474 3.78 -2.25 1.38
C CYS A 474 3.00 -1.52 2.47
N ASN A 475 3.50 -1.56 3.70
CA ASN A 475 2.74 -1.07 4.85
C ASN A 475 3.13 0.34 5.28
N VAL A 476 4.35 0.80 4.97
CA VAL A 476 4.76 2.18 5.21
C VAL A 476 4.27 3.06 4.07
N ARG A 477 3.21 3.84 4.33
CA ARG A 477 2.52 4.68 3.33
C ARG A 477 2.03 5.99 3.95
N SER A 478 1.38 6.80 3.12
CA SER A 478 0.70 8.01 3.59
C SER A 478 -0.65 7.67 4.21
N HIS A 479 -0.99 8.34 5.30
CA HIS A 479 -2.24 8.21 6.07
C HIS A 479 -3.13 9.47 5.99
N LEU A 480 -2.86 10.34 5.03
CA LEU A 480 -3.63 11.57 4.83
C LEU A 480 -5.13 11.29 4.75
N GLY A 481 -5.90 11.99 5.58
CA GLY A 481 -7.36 11.87 5.66
C GLY A 481 -7.86 11.03 6.84
N GLU A 482 -6.96 10.43 7.64
CA GLU A 482 -7.33 9.74 8.88
C GLU A 482 -7.56 10.72 10.06
N GLY A 483 -7.15 11.98 9.91
CA GLY A 483 -7.28 13.06 10.90
C GLY A 483 -6.00 13.28 11.68
N LEU A 484 -5.70 14.54 12.02
CA LEU A 484 -4.36 14.96 12.46
C LEU A 484 -3.79 14.14 13.64
N VAL A 485 -4.59 13.91 14.68
CA VAL A 485 -4.15 13.18 15.88
C VAL A 485 -3.96 11.69 15.58
N ASP A 486 -4.82 11.10 14.76
CA ASP A 486 -4.72 9.71 14.33
C ASP A 486 -3.49 9.48 13.45
N GLU A 487 -3.25 10.37 12.49
CA GLU A 487 -2.08 10.35 11.62
C GLU A 487 -0.76 10.45 12.42
N LEU A 488 -0.65 11.43 13.32
CA LEU A 488 0.54 11.59 14.17
C LEU A 488 0.78 10.35 15.06
N ALA A 489 -0.28 9.80 15.66
CA ALA A 489 -0.20 8.61 16.50
C ALA A 489 0.31 7.41 15.70
N ARG A 490 -0.20 7.24 14.47
CA ARG A 490 0.17 6.15 13.57
C ARG A 490 1.61 6.27 13.09
N TYR A 491 1.99 7.44 12.60
CA TYR A 491 3.36 7.70 12.13
C TYR A 491 4.41 7.57 13.23
N ALA A 492 4.11 7.99 14.46
CA ALA A 492 5.04 7.88 15.59
C ALA A 492 5.50 6.45 15.87
N TYR A 493 4.70 5.48 15.47
CA TYR A 493 4.95 4.07 15.69
C TYR A 493 5.36 3.31 14.42
N GLU A 494 4.68 3.53 13.28
CA GLU A 494 4.97 2.79 12.04
C GLU A 494 6.39 3.03 11.51
N VAL A 495 7.00 4.17 11.82
CA VAL A 495 8.42 4.43 11.52
C VAL A 495 9.35 3.35 12.08
N HIS A 496 8.96 2.69 13.18
CA HIS A 496 9.77 1.65 13.81
C HIS A 496 9.70 0.29 13.09
N TYR A 497 8.78 0.11 12.14
CA TYR A 497 8.80 -1.07 11.26
C TYR A 497 10.07 -1.14 10.42
N LEU A 498 10.64 0.02 10.08
CA LEU A 498 11.88 0.13 9.30
C LEU A 498 13.05 -0.57 10.01
N GLY A 499 13.17 -0.36 11.33
CA GLY A 499 14.22 -0.99 12.14
C GLY A 499 14.11 -2.52 12.12
N LEU A 500 12.88 -3.06 12.14
CA LEU A 500 12.62 -4.50 12.07
C LEU A 500 12.98 -5.11 10.71
N ALA A 501 13.01 -4.31 9.65
CA ALA A 501 13.39 -4.73 8.30
C ALA A 501 14.81 -4.30 7.88
N ALA A 502 15.59 -3.73 8.81
CA ALA A 502 16.89 -3.11 8.54
C ALA A 502 16.84 -2.06 7.40
N MET A 503 15.77 -1.27 7.35
CA MET A 503 15.57 -0.18 6.40
C MET A 503 15.91 1.18 7.06
N PRO A 504 16.45 2.15 6.30
CA PRO A 504 16.76 3.46 6.83
C PRO A 504 15.49 4.25 7.17
N ARG A 505 15.55 5.07 8.22
CA ARG A 505 14.45 5.96 8.64
C ARG A 505 14.02 6.93 7.53
N ASP A 506 14.97 7.36 6.69
CA ASP A 506 14.71 8.27 5.57
C ASP A 506 13.74 7.70 4.54
N TYR A 507 13.62 6.37 4.43
CA TYR A 507 12.61 5.74 3.57
C TYR A 507 11.20 6.20 3.96
N PHE A 508 10.88 6.24 5.26
CA PHE A 508 9.58 6.70 5.75
C PHE A 508 9.29 8.13 5.33
N PHE A 509 10.27 9.03 5.51
CA PHE A 509 10.09 10.44 5.17
C PHE A 509 9.88 10.66 3.67
N GLY A 510 10.52 9.84 2.83
CA GLY A 510 10.30 9.85 1.39
C GLY A 510 8.89 9.38 1.02
N VAL A 511 8.45 8.21 1.49
CA VAL A 511 7.24 7.56 0.93
C VAL A 511 5.91 7.97 1.57
N SER A 512 5.92 8.61 2.75
CA SER A 512 4.70 8.90 3.53
C SER A 512 4.11 10.30 3.29
N ARG A 513 4.84 11.21 2.61
CA ARG A 513 4.58 12.66 2.54
C ARG A 513 4.63 13.38 3.89
N TYR A 514 5.09 12.71 4.95
CA TYR A 514 5.12 13.29 6.29
C TYR A 514 5.89 14.61 6.32
N THR A 515 7.08 14.65 5.70
CA THR A 515 7.91 15.85 5.68
C THR A 515 7.20 17.02 5.00
N ASP A 516 6.61 16.81 3.84
CA ASP A 516 5.96 17.87 3.08
C ASP A 516 4.64 18.33 3.71
N CYS A 517 3.85 17.42 4.27
CA CYS A 517 2.54 17.73 4.85
C CYS A 517 2.60 18.24 6.29
N PHE A 518 3.60 17.83 7.09
CA PHE A 518 3.70 18.18 8.52
C PHE A 518 4.86 19.12 8.82
N VAL A 519 6.05 18.84 8.28
CA VAL A 519 7.27 19.57 8.65
C VAL A 519 7.42 20.85 7.84
N ARG A 520 7.32 20.77 6.52
CA ARG A 520 7.52 21.93 5.62
C ARG A 520 6.38 22.95 5.68
N THR A 521 5.17 22.49 5.97
CA THR A 521 4.00 23.35 6.25
C THR A 521 4.08 24.02 7.62
N GLY A 522 5.03 23.61 8.48
CA GLY A 522 5.16 24.13 9.84
C GLY A 522 4.11 23.62 10.82
N LEU A 523 3.36 22.57 10.47
CA LEU A 523 2.41 21.95 11.41
C LEU A 523 3.13 21.37 12.62
N VAL A 524 4.25 20.67 12.39
CA VAL A 524 5.10 20.09 13.45
C VAL A 524 6.57 20.34 13.12
N SER A 525 7.39 20.69 14.10
CA SER A 525 8.82 20.85 13.87
C SER A 525 9.52 19.49 13.65
N GLN A 526 10.64 19.49 12.94
CA GLN A 526 11.46 18.28 12.78
C GLN A 526 11.98 17.77 14.14
N ALA A 527 12.31 18.68 15.06
CA ALA A 527 12.76 18.34 16.40
C ALA A 527 11.64 17.65 17.22
N ASP A 528 10.42 18.18 17.19
CA ASP A 528 9.27 17.59 17.89
C ASP A 528 8.89 16.23 17.28
N THR A 529 8.94 16.12 15.94
CA THR A 529 8.76 14.84 15.24
C THR A 529 9.76 13.80 15.74
N ASN A 530 11.05 14.15 15.76
CA ASN A 530 12.09 13.23 16.20
C ASN A 530 11.91 12.83 17.67
N ALA A 531 11.63 13.79 18.54
CA ALA A 531 11.38 13.53 19.96
C ALA A 531 10.18 12.61 20.19
N LEU A 532 9.07 12.82 19.46
CA LEU A 532 7.89 11.97 19.52
C LEU A 532 8.18 10.54 19.05
N PHE A 533 8.84 10.40 17.91
CA PHE A 533 9.18 9.08 17.34
C PHE A 533 10.15 8.33 18.26
N ASP A 534 11.14 9.01 18.82
CA ASP A 534 12.12 8.41 19.73
C ASP A 534 11.46 8.01 21.06
N ALA A 535 10.49 8.79 21.56
CA ALA A 535 9.71 8.43 22.75
C ALA A 535 8.87 7.17 22.51
N ALA A 536 8.22 7.04 21.34
CA ALA A 536 7.55 5.81 20.96
C ALA A 536 8.53 4.64 20.88
N GLY A 537 9.70 4.84 20.26
CA GLY A 537 10.76 3.84 20.16
C GLY A 537 11.24 3.32 21.52
N ARG A 538 11.36 4.19 22.53
CA ARG A 538 11.72 3.79 23.91
C ARG A 538 10.68 2.86 24.53
N VAL A 539 9.39 3.08 24.27
CA VAL A 539 8.32 2.16 24.71
C VAL A 539 8.47 0.80 24.03
N LEU A 540 8.69 0.80 22.71
CA LEU A 540 8.79 -0.42 21.91
C LEU A 540 10.02 -1.26 22.25
N ALA A 541 11.15 -0.60 22.56
CA ALA A 541 12.38 -1.24 22.98
C ALA A 541 12.26 -2.01 24.32
N CYS A 542 11.19 -1.78 25.08
CA CYS A 542 10.91 -2.50 26.32
C CYS A 542 10.23 -3.86 26.10
N TYR A 543 9.85 -4.21 24.87
CA TYR A 543 9.28 -5.50 24.54
C TYR A 543 10.36 -6.50 24.14
N THR A 544 10.23 -7.74 24.60
CA THR A 544 11.12 -8.85 24.23
C THR A 544 10.31 -10.07 23.86
N ILE A 545 10.94 -11.00 23.14
CA ILE A 545 10.41 -12.36 22.93
C ILE A 545 10.82 -13.23 24.14
N ASP A 546 9.90 -14.05 24.62
CA ASP A 546 10.16 -15.04 25.66
C ASP A 546 10.81 -16.30 25.08
N GLU A 547 12.14 -16.27 24.97
CA GLU A 547 12.93 -17.37 24.39
C GLU A 547 12.86 -18.69 25.20
N SER A 548 12.36 -18.65 26.45
CA SER A 548 12.11 -19.88 27.22
C SER A 548 10.92 -20.68 26.66
N ARG A 549 10.03 -20.02 25.92
CA ARG A 549 8.82 -20.60 25.32
C ARG A 549 8.89 -20.70 23.79
N LEU A 550 9.85 -20.01 23.18
CA LEU A 550 10.02 -19.96 21.73
C LEU A 550 11.50 -20.03 21.34
N ARG A 551 11.86 -21.04 20.55
CA ARG A 551 13.22 -21.21 20.03
C ARG A 551 13.38 -20.41 18.74
N LEU A 552 14.07 -19.28 18.85
CA LEU A 552 14.33 -18.45 17.68
C LEU A 552 15.32 -19.14 16.73
N PRO A 553 15.17 -18.94 15.40
CA PRO A 553 16.20 -19.34 14.46
C PRO A 553 17.54 -18.71 14.85
N ALA A 554 18.65 -19.46 14.72
CA ALA A 554 19.98 -18.90 14.96
C ALA A 554 20.12 -17.61 14.15
N THR A 555 20.42 -16.51 14.83
CA THR A 555 20.49 -15.18 14.25
C THR A 555 21.38 -15.24 13.01
N ARG A 556 20.82 -14.96 11.83
CA ARG A 556 21.65 -14.63 10.68
C ARG A 556 22.34 -13.34 11.07
N ALA A 557 23.63 -13.43 11.42
CA ALA A 557 24.47 -12.25 11.58
C ALA A 557 24.19 -11.32 10.39
N ALA A 558 23.81 -10.08 10.68
CA ALA A 558 23.52 -9.07 9.67
C ALA A 558 24.67 -9.06 8.66
N ALA A 559 24.36 -9.47 7.42
CA ALA A 559 25.27 -9.40 6.29
C ALA A 559 24.99 -8.13 5.49
#